data_AF-K0PY46-F1
#
_entry.id   AF-K0PY46-F1
#
_cell.length_a   1.000
_cell.length_b   1.000
_cell.length_c   1.000
_cell.angle_alpha   90.00
_cell.angle_beta   90.00
_cell.angle_gamma   90.00
#
_symmetry.space_group_name_H-M   'P 1'
#
loop_
_entity.id
_entity.type
_entity.pdbx_description
1 polymer ?
#
loop_
_entity_poly.entity_id
_entity_poly.type
_entity_poly.pdbx_seq_one_letter_code
_entity_poly.pdbx_strand_id
1 'polypeptide(L)'
;MMKLCSVWICFLVLPAMLVSEAARADTLPLSKVNRKIEGHIQTSNTKKNVQCLAFILKDLQDRKIPKSRILVTFDDPNIDGIGIGLDETDEIYTCEAGELRAWEENEYQVAKRF
;
A
#
# COMPACT_ATOMS: atom_id res chain seq x y z
N MET A 1 -49.71 -18.16 49.38
CA MET A 1 -49.84 -17.08 48.38
C MET A 1 -48.51 -16.93 47.67
N MET A 2 -48.38 -17.53 46.49
CA MET A 2 -47.14 -17.58 45.70
C MET A 2 -47.22 -16.52 44.60
N LYS A 3 -46.23 -15.61 44.55
CA LYS A 3 -46.02 -14.69 43.42
C LYS A 3 -44.86 -15.23 42.61
N LEU A 4 -45.18 -15.91 41.51
CA LEU A 4 -44.24 -16.27 40.45
C LEU A 4 -44.02 -15.04 39.57
N CYS A 5 -42.80 -14.51 39.53
CA CYS A 5 -42.39 -13.55 38.50
C CYS A 5 -41.65 -14.31 37.40
N SER A 6 -42.27 -14.36 36.22
CA SER A 6 -41.64 -14.64 34.93
C SER A 6 -40.54 -13.62 34.64
N VAL A 7 -39.38 -14.08 34.18
CA VAL A 7 -38.62 -13.36 33.15
C VAL A 7 -38.04 -14.40 32.19
N TRP A 8 -38.39 -14.23 30.93
CA TRP A 8 -38.04 -15.03 29.77
C TRP A 8 -36.88 -14.32 29.05
N ILE A 9 -35.93 -15.11 28.52
CA ILE A 9 -34.99 -14.80 27.43
C ILE A 9 -33.82 -13.85 27.77
N CYS A 10 -32.59 -14.29 27.48
CA CYS A 10 -31.72 -13.57 26.53
C CYS A 10 -30.44 -14.36 26.17
N PHE A 11 -30.44 -14.82 24.92
CA PHE A 11 -29.34 -14.79 23.96
C PHE A 11 -27.93 -15.22 24.41
N LEU A 12 -27.55 -16.40 23.90
CA LEU A 12 -26.19 -16.75 23.55
C LEU A 12 -25.58 -15.64 22.67
N VAL A 13 -24.76 -14.78 23.28
CA VAL A 13 -23.89 -13.86 22.53
C VAL A 13 -22.68 -14.69 22.10
N LEU A 14 -22.75 -15.29 20.92
CA LEU A 14 -21.54 -15.67 20.20
C LEU A 14 -20.82 -14.36 19.82
N PRO A 15 -19.55 -14.16 20.23
CA PRO A 15 -18.77 -13.07 19.68
C PRO A 15 -18.55 -13.40 18.21
N ALA A 16 -19.23 -12.66 17.32
CA ALA A 16 -18.87 -12.62 15.92
C ALA A 16 -17.46 -12.03 15.86
N MET A 17 -16.44 -12.89 15.81
CA MET A 17 -15.11 -12.48 15.43
C MET A 17 -15.21 -12.00 13.99
N LEU A 18 -15.33 -10.69 13.81
CA LEU A 18 -15.09 -10.03 12.54
C LEU A 18 -13.63 -10.33 12.19
N VAL A 19 -13.43 -11.34 11.34
CA VAL A 19 -12.16 -11.57 10.68
C VAL A 19 -11.98 -10.36 9.76
N SER A 20 -11.33 -9.33 10.28
CA SER A 20 -10.87 -8.22 9.47
C SER A 20 -9.85 -8.84 8.51
N GLU A 21 -10.23 -8.93 7.24
CA GLU A 21 -9.32 -9.31 6.17
C GLU A 21 -8.13 -8.36 6.25
N ALA A 22 -7.00 -8.85 6.75
CA ALA A 22 -5.81 -8.03 6.95
C ALA A 22 -5.46 -7.43 5.58
N ALA A 23 -5.50 -6.10 5.47
CA ALA A 23 -5.09 -5.40 4.26
C ALA A 23 -3.67 -5.89 3.91
N ARG A 24 -3.52 -6.51 2.74
CA ARG A 24 -2.23 -7.03 2.28
C ARG A 24 -1.66 -6.06 1.27
N ALA A 25 -0.38 -5.75 1.43
CA ALA A 25 0.37 -5.04 0.41
C ALA A 25 0.44 -5.90 -0.87
N ASP A 26 0.09 -5.29 -1.99
CA ASP A 26 0.23 -5.89 -3.32
C ASP A 26 1.52 -5.39 -3.95
N THR A 27 2.47 -6.31 -4.19
CA THR A 27 3.70 -6.03 -4.92
C THR A 27 3.68 -6.71 -6.29
N LEU A 28 3.83 -5.93 -7.35
CA LEU A 28 3.82 -6.41 -8.73
C LEU A 28 4.96 -5.80 -9.54
N PRO A 29 5.56 -6.56 -10.48
CA PRO A 29 6.41 -5.97 -11.51
C PRO A 29 5.63 -4.91 -12.30
N LEU A 30 6.27 -3.80 -12.64
CA LEU A 30 5.68 -2.72 -13.43
C LEU A 30 5.20 -3.20 -14.79
N SER A 31 5.84 -4.23 -15.36
CA SER A 31 5.39 -4.90 -16.59
C SER A 31 4.01 -5.58 -16.47
N LYS A 32 3.54 -5.86 -15.24
CA LYS A 32 2.23 -6.45 -14.93
C LYS A 32 1.20 -5.40 -14.50
N VAL A 33 1.61 -4.16 -14.27
CA VAL A 33 0.70 -3.05 -13.98
C VAL A 33 -0.05 -2.67 -15.26
N ASN A 34 -1.30 -3.10 -15.33
CA ASN A 34 -2.21 -2.75 -16.42
C ASN A 34 -3.03 -1.50 -16.05
N ARG A 35 -3.83 -1.00 -16.99
CA ARG A 35 -4.66 0.20 -16.80
C ARG A 35 -5.61 0.13 -15.61
N LYS A 36 -6.12 -1.06 -15.25
CA LYS A 36 -7.01 -1.23 -14.09
C LYS A 36 -6.23 -1.03 -12.79
N ILE A 37 -5.05 -1.63 -12.69
CA ILE A 37 -4.16 -1.50 -11.53
C ILE A 37 -3.64 -0.06 -11.43
N GLU A 38 -3.22 0.54 -12.53
CA GLU A 38 -2.81 1.95 -12.57
C GLU A 38 -3.93 2.88 -12.10
N GLY A 39 -5.16 2.67 -12.58
CA GLY A 39 -6.32 3.44 -12.12
C GLY A 39 -6.58 3.27 -10.63
N HIS A 40 -6.44 2.03 -10.12
CA HIS A 40 -6.56 1.75 -8.68
C HIS A 40 -5.53 2.53 -7.87
N ILE A 41 -4.24 2.41 -8.21
CA ILE A 41 -3.13 3.15 -7.57
C ILE A 41 -3.40 4.66 -7.59
N GLN A 42 -3.88 5.20 -8.72
CA GLN A 42 -4.21 6.62 -8.84
C GLN A 42 -5.34 7.06 -7.90
N THR A 43 -6.34 6.19 -7.68
CA THR A 43 -7.49 6.51 -6.82
C THR A 43 -7.25 6.23 -5.34
N SER A 44 -6.38 5.28 -5.00
CA SER A 44 -6.08 4.91 -3.61
C SER A 44 -4.97 5.77 -2.99
N ASN A 45 -4.34 6.67 -3.75
CA ASN A 45 -3.25 7.52 -3.29
C ASN A 45 -3.52 9.02 -3.46
N THR A 46 -2.73 9.84 -2.75
CA THR A 46 -2.77 11.29 -2.93
C THR A 46 -2.22 11.68 -4.30
N LYS A 47 -2.71 12.81 -4.85
CA LYS A 47 -2.22 13.36 -6.12
C LYS A 47 -0.69 13.57 -6.13
N LYS A 48 -0.11 13.96 -5.00
CA LYS A 48 1.34 14.18 -4.85
C LYS A 48 2.12 12.86 -4.91
N ASN A 49 1.64 11.81 -4.25
CA ASN A 49 2.26 10.47 -4.32
C ASN A 49 2.22 9.92 -5.76
N VAL A 50 1.11 10.13 -6.47
CA VAL A 50 1.00 9.72 -7.89
C VAL A 50 1.98 10.50 -8.78
N GLN A 51 2.16 11.80 -8.55
CA GLN A 51 3.17 12.61 -9.25
C GLN A 51 4.60 12.15 -8.94
N CYS A 52 4.88 11.82 -7.68
CA CYS A 52 6.14 11.22 -7.26
C CYS A 52 6.39 9.90 -8.00
N LEU A 53 5.40 9.01 -8.07
CA LEU A 53 5.50 7.73 -8.78
C LEU A 53 5.85 7.96 -10.25
N ALA A 54 5.13 8.85 -10.93
CA ALA A 54 5.41 9.16 -12.34
C ALA A 54 6.83 9.69 -12.54
N PHE A 55 7.34 10.49 -11.59
CA PHE A 55 8.70 11.01 -11.64
C PHE A 55 9.76 9.91 -11.49
N ILE A 56 9.68 9.07 -10.46
CA ILE A 56 10.68 8.01 -10.25
C ILE A 56 10.63 6.94 -11.35
N LEU A 57 9.43 6.59 -11.84
CA LEU A 57 9.31 5.67 -12.97
C LEU A 57 9.96 6.22 -14.24
N LYS A 58 9.86 7.54 -14.47
CA LYS A 58 10.55 8.21 -15.57
C LYS A 58 12.07 8.15 -15.39
N ASP A 59 12.58 8.43 -14.18
CA ASP A 59 14.01 8.34 -13.88
C ASP A 59 14.56 6.92 -14.14
N LEU A 60 13.89 5.89 -13.61
CA LEU A 60 14.26 4.49 -13.82
C LEU A 60 14.22 4.10 -15.31
N GLN A 61 13.24 4.61 -16.06
CA GLN A 61 13.17 4.42 -17.51
C GLN A 61 14.34 5.11 -18.23
N ASP A 62 14.70 6.33 -17.83
CA ASP A 62 15.82 7.09 -18.41
C ASP A 62 17.17 6.39 -18.10
N ARG A 63 17.27 5.72 -16.94
CA ARG A 63 18.35 4.78 -16.55
C ARG A 63 18.33 3.45 -17.31
N LYS A 64 17.36 3.25 -18.21
CA LYS A 64 17.14 2.03 -19.01
C LYS A 64 16.85 0.77 -18.19
N ILE A 65 16.29 0.93 -16.99
CA ILE A 65 15.84 -0.20 -16.18
C ILE A 65 14.56 -0.78 -16.81
N PRO A 66 14.52 -2.10 -17.11
CA PRO A 66 13.35 -2.69 -17.73
C PRO A 66 12.18 -2.79 -16.75
N LYS A 67 10.96 -2.57 -17.24
CA LYS A 67 9.74 -2.61 -16.41
C LYS A 67 9.51 -3.94 -15.69
N SER A 68 10.06 -5.05 -16.16
CA SER A 68 9.98 -6.34 -15.47
C SER A 68 10.76 -6.37 -14.16
N ARG A 69 11.74 -5.49 -14.00
CA ARG A 69 12.64 -5.39 -12.85
C ARG A 69 12.22 -4.37 -11.81
N ILE A 70 11.32 -3.46 -12.19
CA ILE A 70 10.76 -2.45 -11.29
C ILE A 70 9.57 -3.09 -10.60
N LEU A 71 9.63 -3.23 -9.28
CA LEU A 71 8.54 -3.69 -8.44
C LEU A 71 7.79 -2.48 -7.91
N VAL A 72 6.46 -2.51 -7.95
CA VAL A 72 5.60 -1.48 -7.37
C VAL A 72 4.75 -2.13 -6.28
N THR A 73 4.80 -1.57 -5.08
CA THR A 73 4.01 -1.98 -3.92
C THR A 73 2.94 -0.93 -3.64
N PHE A 74 1.68 -1.36 -3.53
CA PHE A 74 0.53 -0.52 -3.21
C PHE A 74 -0.40 -1.24 -2.23
N ASP A 75 -1.36 -0.51 -1.65
CA ASP A 75 -2.27 -0.98 -0.60
C ASP A 75 -1.56 -1.58 0.63
N ASP A 76 -0.33 -1.13 0.90
CA ASP A 76 0.41 -1.52 2.10
C ASP A 76 -0.20 -0.82 3.33
N PRO A 77 -0.72 -1.55 4.32
CA PRO A 77 -1.28 -0.92 5.52
C PRO A 77 -0.24 -0.19 6.37
N ASN A 78 1.05 -0.43 6.16
CA ASN A 78 2.14 0.15 6.94
C ASN A 78 2.74 1.41 6.29
N ILE A 79 2.40 1.67 5.02
CA ILE A 79 2.99 2.76 4.23
C ILE A 79 1.85 3.57 3.61
N ASP A 80 1.74 4.85 3.98
CA ASP A 80 0.79 5.79 3.35
C ASP A 80 1.36 6.32 2.02
N GLY A 81 1.48 5.41 1.05
CA GLY A 81 2.13 5.71 -0.20
C GLY A 81 2.31 4.53 -1.14
N ILE A 82 3.31 4.67 -2.00
CA ILE A 82 3.63 3.70 -3.04
C ILE A 82 5.09 3.29 -2.86
N GLY A 83 5.36 2.01 -2.71
CA GLY A 83 6.72 1.46 -2.71
C GLY A 83 7.21 1.17 -4.12
N ILE A 84 8.48 1.41 -4.38
CA ILE A 84 9.16 1.11 -5.64
C ILE A 84 10.46 0.41 -5.30
N GLY A 85 10.60 -0.84 -5.70
CA GLY A 85 11.83 -1.63 -5.52
C GLY A 85 12.41 -2.05 -6.86
N LEU A 86 13.68 -2.44 -6.86
CA LEU A 86 14.32 -3.13 -7.97
C LEU A 86 14.58 -4.59 -7.57
N ASP A 87 14.27 -5.55 -8.44
CA ASP A 87 14.30 -6.98 -8.12
C ASP A 87 15.69 -7.59 -7.89
N GLU A 88 16.76 -6.95 -8.36
CA GLU A 88 18.14 -7.42 -8.20
C GLU A 88 19.04 -6.43 -7.43
N THR A 89 18.49 -5.31 -6.94
CA THR A 89 19.28 -4.35 -6.14
C THR A 89 18.54 -4.01 -4.87
N ASP A 90 19.30 -3.60 -3.85
CA ASP A 90 18.72 -3.10 -2.60
C ASP A 90 18.20 -1.65 -2.76
N GLU A 91 18.09 -1.12 -3.98
CA GLU A 91 17.51 0.21 -4.23
C GLU A 91 16.00 0.16 -3.97
N ILE A 92 15.58 0.82 -2.89
CA ILE A 92 14.19 0.90 -2.47
C ILE A 92 13.80 2.37 -2.34
N TYR A 93 12.72 2.75 -3.02
CA TYR A 93 12.13 4.07 -2.93
C TYR A 93 10.70 3.98 -2.43
N THR A 94 10.22 5.04 -1.79
CA THR A 94 8.80 5.22 -1.50
C THR A 94 8.33 6.62 -1.92
N CYS A 95 7.09 6.69 -2.37
CA CYS A 95 6.37 7.93 -2.61
C CYS A 95 5.32 8.12 -1.51
N GLU A 96 5.67 8.86 -0.47
CA GLU A 96 4.88 9.04 0.75
C GLU A 96 4.77 10.52 1.12
N ALA A 97 3.59 10.97 1.53
CA ALA A 97 3.34 12.38 1.90
C ALA A 97 3.81 13.42 0.86
N GLY A 98 3.86 13.06 -0.42
CA GLY A 98 4.41 13.90 -1.49
C GLY A 98 5.94 14.00 -1.50
N GLU A 99 6.64 13.10 -0.82
CA GLU A 99 8.09 13.00 -0.81
C GLU A 99 8.53 11.73 -1.56
N LEU A 100 9.54 11.86 -2.40
CA LEU A 100 10.33 10.73 -2.87
C LEU A 100 11.39 10.43 -1.82
N ARG A 101 11.28 9.27 -1.19
CA ARG A 101 12.23 8.78 -0.19
C ARG A 101 13.07 7.67 -0.80
N ALA A 102 14.38 7.71 -0.60
CA ALA A 102 15.31 6.63 -0.93
C ALA A 102 15.74 5.97 0.38
N TRP A 103 15.65 4.64 0.46
CA TRP A 103 15.89 3.88 1.67
C TRP A 103 17.22 3.16 1.63
N GLU A 104 17.96 3.21 2.74
CA GLU A 104 19.19 2.47 2.99
C GLU A 104 19.20 2.03 4.46
N GLU A 105 19.42 0.74 4.75
CA GLU A 105 19.55 0.19 6.11
C GLU A 105 18.43 0.61 7.12
N ASN A 106 17.19 0.76 6.65
CA ASN A 106 15.98 1.22 7.39
C ASN A 106 15.91 2.73 7.69
N GLU A 107 16.87 3.50 7.22
CA GLU A 107 16.78 4.95 7.18
C GLU A 107 16.38 5.41 5.78
N TYR A 108 15.80 6.60 5.69
CA TYR A 108 15.50 7.20 4.40
C TYR A 108 16.04 8.61 4.29
N GLN A 109 16.34 9.00 3.05
CA GLN A 109 16.62 10.36 2.68
C GLN A 109 15.56 10.87 1.72
N VAL A 110 15.13 12.13 1.91
CA VAL A 110 14.17 12.76 0.99
C VAL A 110 14.94 13.24 -0.24
N ALA A 111 14.79 12.50 -1.34
CA ALA A 111 15.40 12.86 -2.62
C ALA A 111 14.67 14.02 -3.30
N LYS A 112 13.35 14.15 -3.10
CA LYS A 112 12.53 15.22 -3.71
C LYS A 112 11.18 15.41 -3.02
N ARG A 113 10.60 16.61 -3.12
CA ARG A 113 9.24 16.95 -2.67
C ARG A 113 8.35 17.40 -3.84
N PHE A 114 7.05 17.12 -3.73
CA PHE A 114 6.00 17.39 -4.72
C PHE A 114 4.81 18.16 -4.11
#